data_AF-A0A7W1KP29-F1
#
_entry.id   AF-A0A7W1KP29-F1
#
_cell.length_a   1.000
_cell.length_b   1.000
_cell.length_c   1.000
_cell.angle_alpha   90.00
_cell.angle_beta   90.00
_cell.angle_gamma   90.00
#
_symmetry.space_group_name_H-M   'P 1'
#
loop_
_entity.id
_entity.type
_entity.pdbx_description
1 polymer ?
#
loop_
_entity_poly.entity_id
_entity_poly.type
_entity_poly.pdbx_seq_one_letter_code
_entity_poly.pdbx_strand_id
1 'polypeptide(L)'
;MSRRSGPAGVSPSPAAMSVLTSHPEERLRMTHTFQSACRTARLRPLLLAAIAFGIGACDNSEPTNPTTDEVDPVASIDAAATEEGDEVGGLTFAGDDGGLGDEESAANEIGAAAAIPEAGAMSVSGLASANAFRGGIPFGTFHLPKSLYGKRYTGSLANISANEMIGYLETARRNGAKVMVSFSGNEANFIKNRAFSMTLWKQRVNRYRKLNLTRYIKDGTLIGHYLIDEPHDPANWGGRTIRKATLDEMAKYSKQLWPGLPTVVRGWPKFLKGYRYRYLDAAWAQYSERFGSVSTFMKENVRDAKASGLALVVGMNQLAGGNRSGLRGYYAGKYSMSASQLKSWGTTMLGDSYPCAFLSWRYNTRYMSRSDIKSAMSSLANKARSKATKSCKGGKAAASAGGGSSPERPSPRTGGTGSGGGSSSISLKVGARARSGKHYMTLDWSGVKGSSVDVYRNGDRIIVTRNDRHYVNVRRFRGRATYAYKICQKGTRTCSRSVSVRL
;
A
#
# COMPACT_ATOMS: atom_id res chain seq x y z
N MET A 1 16.50 76.56 -20.50
CA MET A 1 17.17 77.10 -21.71
C MET A 1 17.74 75.89 -22.47
N SER A 2 17.47 75.60 -23.75
CA SER A 2 17.43 76.44 -24.98
C SER A 2 18.83 77.00 -25.30
N ARG A 3 19.49 76.76 -26.45
CA ARG A 3 19.09 76.28 -27.81
C ARG A 3 20.12 75.25 -28.36
N ARG A 4 19.72 74.20 -29.11
CA ARG A 4 19.79 74.05 -30.60
C ARG A 4 21.03 74.64 -31.31
N SER A 5 21.72 73.81 -32.12
CA SER A 5 22.20 74.12 -33.49
C SER A 5 22.61 72.86 -34.29
N GLY A 6 22.25 72.83 -35.57
CA GLY A 6 22.83 72.07 -36.70
C GLY A 6 22.91 73.03 -37.91
N PRO A 7 22.83 72.66 -39.21
CA PRO A 7 22.70 71.32 -39.82
C PRO A 7 23.53 71.09 -41.14
N ALA A 8 23.45 69.89 -41.73
CA ALA A 8 23.56 69.52 -43.17
C ALA A 8 23.22 68.00 -43.27
N GLY A 9 22.64 67.37 -44.30
CA GLY A 9 22.65 67.56 -45.77
C GLY A 9 23.60 66.52 -46.40
N VAL A 10 23.28 65.66 -47.38
CA VAL A 10 22.11 65.44 -48.29
C VAL A 10 22.05 63.92 -48.67
N SER A 11 20.95 63.41 -49.25
CA SER A 11 20.80 62.01 -49.76
C SER A 11 20.75 61.96 -51.31
N PRO A 12 21.07 60.84 -51.99
CA PRO A 12 20.04 59.80 -52.25
C PRO A 12 20.57 58.34 -52.36
N SER A 13 19.67 57.40 -52.69
CA SER A 13 19.92 56.00 -53.07
C SER A 13 19.68 55.82 -54.60
N PRO A 14 20.23 54.81 -55.30
CA PRO A 14 19.56 53.50 -55.38
C PRO A 14 20.52 52.27 -55.52
N ALA A 15 19.94 51.08 -55.73
CA ALA A 15 20.62 49.79 -55.82
C ALA A 15 21.04 49.39 -57.26
N ALA A 16 21.96 48.39 -57.40
CA ALA A 16 21.72 47.15 -58.17
C ALA A 16 22.95 46.20 -58.25
N MET A 17 22.67 44.88 -58.35
CA MET A 17 23.50 43.76 -58.85
C MET A 17 24.85 43.39 -58.17
N SER A 18 25.44 42.20 -58.38
CA SER A 18 24.88 40.83 -58.52
C SER A 18 26.01 39.79 -58.66
N VAL A 19 26.10 38.79 -57.76
CA VAL A 19 26.76 37.48 -58.01
C VAL A 19 26.00 36.39 -57.23
N LEU A 20 25.84 35.20 -57.82
CA LEU A 20 25.06 34.08 -57.25
C LEU A 20 25.95 33.02 -56.58
N THR A 21 25.39 32.34 -55.58
CA THR A 21 25.43 30.88 -55.24
C THR A 21 25.13 30.68 -53.75
N SER A 22 24.42 29.67 -53.24
CA SER A 22 23.44 28.70 -53.78
C SER A 22 22.69 28.06 -52.58
N HIS A 23 21.46 27.54 -52.77
CA HIS A 23 20.57 26.96 -51.72
C HIS A 23 21.05 25.58 -51.17
N PRO A 24 20.47 25.00 -50.06
CA PRO A 24 19.11 25.20 -49.51
C PRO A 24 18.92 25.31 -47.97
N GLU A 25 17.66 25.47 -47.52
CA GLU A 25 17.22 25.29 -46.12
C GLU A 25 17.42 23.85 -45.62
N GLU A 26 17.56 23.65 -44.29
CA GLU A 26 17.05 22.44 -43.63
C GLU A 26 16.24 22.77 -42.35
N ARG A 27 14.95 22.38 -42.33
CA ARG A 27 14.07 22.51 -41.15
C ARG A 27 14.03 21.21 -40.35
N LEU A 28 14.77 21.15 -39.24
CA LEU A 28 14.74 20.02 -38.32
C LEU A 28 13.41 19.89 -37.54
N ARG A 29 12.40 19.27 -38.18
CA ARG A 29 11.19 18.76 -37.54
C ARG A 29 11.50 17.50 -36.72
N MET A 30 11.65 17.61 -35.40
CA MET A 30 11.73 16.42 -34.52
C MET A 30 10.38 15.74 -34.29
N THR A 31 9.95 14.90 -35.24
CA THR A 31 8.86 13.93 -35.06
C THR A 31 9.36 12.62 -34.45
N HIS A 32 9.34 12.50 -33.12
CA HIS A 32 9.68 11.25 -32.43
C HIS A 32 8.53 10.23 -32.42
N THR A 33 8.40 9.48 -33.51
CA THR A 33 7.52 8.30 -33.60
C THR A 33 8.15 7.12 -32.85
N PHE A 34 7.77 6.90 -31.59
CA PHE A 34 8.28 5.77 -30.79
C PHE A 34 7.60 4.44 -31.14
N GLN A 35 8.14 3.78 -32.18
CA GLN A 35 7.73 2.45 -32.61
C GLN A 35 8.35 1.36 -31.71
N SER A 36 7.66 1.03 -30.61
CA SER A 36 8.09 -0.01 -29.65
C SER A 36 8.06 -1.41 -30.27
N ALA A 37 9.16 -1.81 -30.92
CA ALA A 37 9.30 -3.13 -31.56
C ALA A 37 9.22 -4.28 -30.52
N CYS A 38 8.16 -5.08 -30.63
CA CYS A 38 7.96 -6.26 -29.80
C CYS A 38 8.89 -7.40 -30.27
N ARG A 39 10.13 -7.46 -29.76
CA ARG A 39 11.03 -8.60 -29.98
C ARG A 39 10.55 -9.83 -29.20
N THR A 40 9.66 -10.59 -29.83
CA THR A 40 9.32 -11.95 -29.41
C THR A 40 10.55 -12.85 -29.53
N ALA A 41 10.91 -13.51 -28.43
CA ALA A 41 11.97 -14.52 -28.44
C ALA A 41 11.45 -15.79 -29.13
N ARG A 42 11.62 -15.86 -30.46
CA ARG A 42 11.38 -17.07 -31.24
C ARG A 42 12.48 -18.10 -30.94
N LEU A 43 12.18 -19.06 -30.07
CA LEU A 43 12.92 -20.33 -30.07
C LEU A 43 12.64 -21.02 -31.40
N ARG A 44 13.69 -21.28 -32.19
CA ARG A 44 13.66 -22.26 -33.29
C ARG A 44 14.13 -23.61 -32.73
N PRO A 45 13.52 -24.73 -33.13
CA PRO A 45 14.02 -26.05 -32.74
C PRO A 45 15.35 -26.33 -33.44
N LEU A 46 16.23 -27.07 -32.76
CA LEU A 46 17.32 -27.80 -33.40
C LEU A 46 16.87 -29.24 -33.57
N LEU A 47 16.95 -29.77 -34.79
CA LEU A 47 16.89 -31.21 -35.01
C LEU A 47 18.23 -31.84 -34.60
N LEU A 48 18.15 -32.99 -33.95
CA LEU A 48 19.12 -34.07 -34.09
C LEU A 48 18.28 -35.34 -34.36
N ALA A 49 18.81 -36.22 -35.21
CA ALA A 49 18.08 -37.36 -35.77
C ALA A 49 18.97 -38.61 -35.80
N ALA A 50 18.37 -39.74 -36.22
CA ALA A 50 18.84 -41.12 -36.00
C ALA A 50 18.72 -41.56 -34.52
N ILE A 51 18.49 -42.84 -34.21
CA ILE A 51 18.50 -44.03 -35.08
C ILE A 51 17.08 -44.61 -35.24
N ALA A 52 16.83 -45.30 -36.35
CA ALA A 52 15.54 -45.90 -36.71
C ALA A 52 15.54 -47.43 -36.53
N PHE A 53 14.35 -48.01 -36.41
CA PHE A 53 14.02 -49.31 -37.01
C PHE A 53 12.56 -49.33 -37.46
N GLY A 54 12.24 -50.12 -38.49
CA GLY A 54 10.86 -50.41 -38.93
C GLY A 54 10.17 -51.43 -38.02
N ILE A 55 9.03 -52.03 -38.39
CA ILE A 55 8.50 -52.21 -39.76
C ILE A 55 6.96 -52.17 -39.75
N GLY A 56 6.39 -51.45 -40.74
CA GLY A 56 5.09 -51.75 -41.36
C GLY A 56 3.80 -51.49 -40.56
N ALA A 57 2.62 -51.53 -41.19
CA ALA A 57 2.32 -51.36 -42.62
C ALA A 57 0.82 -51.08 -42.83
N CYS A 58 0.49 -50.10 -43.67
CA CYS A 58 -0.84 -49.88 -44.28
C CYS A 58 -2.05 -49.62 -43.33
N ASP A 59 -3.21 -49.19 -43.81
CA ASP A 59 -3.44 -48.02 -44.68
C ASP A 59 -4.87 -47.45 -44.44
N ASN A 60 -5.09 -46.18 -44.80
CA ASN A 60 -6.38 -45.46 -44.99
C ASN A 60 -7.71 -46.04 -44.43
N SER A 61 -8.32 -45.34 -43.44
CA SER A 61 -9.75 -44.94 -43.49
C SER A 61 -10.20 -44.02 -42.33
N GLU A 62 -10.60 -42.78 -42.68
CA GLU A 62 -11.73 -42.08 -42.04
C GLU A 62 -13.06 -42.57 -42.72
N PRO A 63 -14.30 -42.24 -42.26
CA PRO A 63 -14.72 -41.13 -41.37
C PRO A 63 -15.86 -41.48 -40.36
N THR A 64 -16.58 -40.43 -39.92
CA THR A 64 -17.98 -40.43 -39.41
C THR A 64 -18.29 -40.83 -37.95
N ASN A 65 -17.90 -39.94 -37.02
CA ASN A 65 -18.82 -39.12 -36.19
C ASN A 65 -19.81 -39.89 -35.23
N PRO A 66 -20.85 -39.31 -34.59
CA PRO A 66 -21.02 -39.53 -33.14
C PRO A 66 -22.42 -40.04 -32.70
N THR A 67 -22.58 -40.37 -31.41
CA THR A 67 -23.65 -39.89 -30.48
C THR A 67 -23.68 -40.72 -29.18
N THR A 68 -24.12 -40.12 -28.06
CA THR A 68 -24.96 -40.67 -26.95
C THR A 68 -24.63 -42.04 -26.31
N ASP A 69 -24.79 -42.26 -24.99
CA ASP A 69 -25.21 -41.41 -23.85
C ASP A 69 -24.79 -42.08 -22.51
N GLU A 70 -25.14 -41.47 -21.36
CA GLU A 70 -25.41 -42.06 -20.01
C GLU A 70 -24.71 -43.39 -19.57
N VAL A 71 -24.12 -43.54 -18.37
CA VAL A 71 -24.69 -43.40 -17.01
C VAL A 71 -23.56 -43.31 -15.94
N ASP A 72 -23.68 -42.43 -14.93
CA ASP A 72 -23.00 -42.50 -13.60
C ASP A 72 -23.86 -43.34 -12.62
N PRO A 73 -23.36 -44.01 -11.54
CA PRO A 73 -22.17 -43.71 -10.71
C PRO A 73 -21.26 -44.99 -10.50
N VAL A 74 -20.51 -45.34 -9.42
CA VAL A 74 -20.48 -45.05 -7.95
C VAL A 74 -19.08 -45.29 -7.32
N ALA A 75 -18.98 -45.02 -6.00
CA ALA A 75 -18.07 -45.53 -4.95
C ALA A 75 -16.73 -46.24 -5.35
N SER A 76 -15.55 -45.79 -4.93
CA SER A 76 -15.02 -45.60 -3.56
C SER A 76 -14.73 -46.89 -2.78
N ILE A 77 -13.44 -47.21 -2.59
CA ILE A 77 -12.89 -48.01 -1.47
C ILE A 77 -11.46 -47.56 -1.12
N ASP A 78 -10.98 -48.00 0.04
CA ASP A 78 -9.87 -47.42 0.82
C ASP A 78 -8.49 -48.13 0.69
N ALA A 79 -7.49 -47.53 1.36
CA ALA A 79 -6.19 -48.07 1.80
C ALA A 79 -5.14 -48.44 0.71
N ALA A 80 -3.83 -48.14 0.80
CA ALA A 80 -2.86 -47.79 1.87
C ALA A 80 -1.98 -48.95 2.40
N ALA A 81 -0.84 -49.15 1.72
CA ALA A 81 0.42 -49.78 2.15
C ALA A 81 1.52 -49.12 1.29
N THR A 82 2.57 -48.45 1.80
CA THR A 82 3.78 -48.90 2.53
C THR A 82 4.71 -49.84 1.74
N GLU A 83 5.86 -49.32 1.32
CA GLU A 83 7.14 -50.04 1.27
C GLU A 83 8.30 -49.08 1.63
N GLU A 84 9.40 -49.65 2.09
CA GLU A 84 10.72 -49.02 2.35
C GLU A 84 11.64 -49.29 1.13
N GLY A 85 12.92 -48.92 1.04
CA GLY A 85 13.86 -48.31 1.98
C GLY A 85 15.15 -47.88 1.25
N ASP A 86 16.27 -47.82 1.99
CA ASP A 86 17.67 -47.64 1.58
C ASP A 86 18.06 -46.35 0.79
N GLU A 87 19.13 -45.59 1.07
CA GLU A 87 20.47 -45.74 1.72
C GLU A 87 21.59 -45.62 0.68
N VAL A 88 22.47 -44.63 0.85
CA VAL A 88 23.95 -44.74 0.81
C VAL A 88 24.59 -43.39 1.20
N GLY A 89 25.68 -43.43 1.98
CA GLY A 89 26.82 -42.49 2.05
C GLY A 89 26.55 -40.96 2.07
N GLY A 90 26.90 -40.18 3.08
CA GLY A 90 27.76 -40.43 4.25
C GLY A 90 29.21 -39.96 4.04
N LEU A 91 29.63 -38.94 4.78
CA LEU A 91 31.03 -38.67 5.15
C LEU A 91 31.05 -37.68 6.33
N THR A 92 31.97 -37.86 7.26
CA THR A 92 32.11 -37.09 8.50
C THR A 92 33.43 -36.31 8.52
N PHE A 93 33.47 -35.22 9.29
CA PHE A 93 34.69 -34.76 9.95
C PHE A 93 34.31 -34.14 11.30
N ALA A 94 35.14 -34.37 12.32
CA ALA A 94 34.96 -33.88 13.68
C ALA A 94 35.96 -32.76 14.00
N GLY A 95 35.64 -31.98 15.03
CA GLY A 95 36.50 -30.98 15.67
C GLY A 95 35.87 -30.65 17.02
N ASP A 96 36.70 -30.60 18.07
CA ASP A 96 36.25 -30.65 19.47
C ASP A 96 36.99 -29.61 20.32
N ASP A 97 36.26 -28.60 20.79
CA ASP A 97 36.55 -27.73 21.92
C ASP A 97 35.25 -26.95 22.30
N GLY A 98 35.06 -26.45 23.51
CA GLY A 98 35.92 -26.53 24.70
C GLY A 98 35.96 -25.20 25.44
N GLY A 99 34.89 -24.84 26.18
CA GLY A 99 34.86 -23.56 26.89
C GLY A 99 33.55 -23.28 27.62
N LEU A 100 33.51 -23.58 28.92
CA LEU A 100 32.62 -22.90 29.87
C LEU A 100 33.37 -21.69 30.45
N GLY A 101 32.63 -20.65 30.83
CA GLY A 101 33.17 -19.46 31.47
C GLY A 101 32.05 -18.75 32.22
N ASP A 102 32.15 -18.73 33.54
CA ASP A 102 31.15 -18.16 34.45
C ASP A 102 31.31 -16.63 34.59
N GLU A 103 30.22 -15.94 34.93
CA GLU A 103 30.30 -14.58 35.51
C GLU A 103 29.69 -14.59 36.91
N GLU A 104 30.39 -13.97 37.85
CA GLU A 104 30.16 -14.10 39.29
C GLU A 104 29.10 -13.14 39.85
N SER A 105 28.74 -13.37 41.10
CA SER A 105 27.69 -12.68 41.86
C SER A 105 27.85 -11.16 42.00
N ALA A 106 26.71 -10.51 42.25
CA ALA A 106 26.62 -9.50 43.30
C ALA A 106 25.25 -9.64 43.99
N ALA A 107 25.24 -10.23 45.19
CA ALA A 107 24.04 -10.29 46.02
C ALA A 107 23.90 -9.01 46.85
N ASN A 108 22.65 -8.61 47.15
CA ASN A 108 22.36 -7.75 48.30
C ASN A 108 21.00 -8.11 48.89
N GLU A 109 20.78 -7.75 50.15
CA GLU A 109 19.90 -8.47 51.07
C GLU A 109 18.38 -8.24 50.85
N ILE A 110 17.58 -9.22 51.31
CA ILE A 110 16.14 -9.07 51.52
C ILE A 110 15.86 -9.18 53.01
N GLY A 111 15.61 -8.05 53.66
CA GLY A 111 15.23 -7.96 55.07
C GLY A 111 13.80 -7.46 55.27
N ALA A 112 13.09 -8.07 56.22
CA ALA A 112 11.79 -7.70 56.78
C ALA A 112 10.57 -7.62 55.82
N ALA A 113 9.51 -8.36 56.18
CA ALA A 113 8.17 -8.14 55.62
C ALA A 113 7.44 -7.02 56.40
N ALA A 114 6.74 -6.13 55.70
CA ALA A 114 5.91 -5.09 56.30
C ALA A 114 4.60 -4.87 55.52
N ALA A 115 3.59 -4.40 56.24
CA ALA A 115 2.15 -4.31 55.90
C ALA A 115 1.77 -3.89 54.46
N ILE A 116 0.64 -4.44 53.99
CA ILE A 116 -0.10 -3.98 52.80
C ILE A 116 -0.96 -2.76 53.19
N PRO A 117 -0.79 -1.58 52.57
CA PRO A 117 -1.75 -0.48 52.68
C PRO A 117 -2.95 -0.72 51.76
N GLU A 118 -4.13 -0.24 52.15
CA GLU A 118 -5.36 -0.38 51.37
C GLU A 118 -5.29 0.30 49.99
N ALA A 119 -6.16 -0.15 49.08
CA ALA A 119 -6.26 0.34 47.70
C ALA A 119 -6.86 1.76 47.60
N GLY A 120 -6.10 2.77 48.03
CA GLY A 120 -6.41 4.18 47.80
C GLY A 120 -6.68 4.45 46.32
N ALA A 121 -7.76 5.18 46.03
CA ALA A 121 -8.32 5.28 44.68
C ALA A 121 -7.36 5.97 43.69
N MET A 122 -6.61 5.18 42.92
CA MET A 122 -5.75 5.70 41.85
C MET A 122 -6.60 6.42 40.79
N SER A 123 -6.38 7.73 40.68
CA SER A 123 -7.01 8.62 39.72
C SER A 123 -6.91 8.07 38.28
N VAL A 124 -8.02 8.08 37.54
CA VAL A 124 -8.16 7.44 36.21
C VAL A 124 -7.49 8.25 35.08
N SER A 125 -6.42 8.98 35.38
CA SER A 125 -5.64 9.81 34.46
C SER A 125 -4.73 9.02 33.51
N GLY A 126 -4.52 7.72 33.76
CA GLY A 126 -3.56 6.88 33.03
C GLY A 126 -3.93 6.47 31.59
N LEU A 127 -5.18 6.65 31.15
CA LEU A 127 -5.62 6.25 29.80
C LEU A 127 -5.30 7.25 28.68
N ALA A 128 -4.73 8.41 29.02
CA ALA A 128 -4.51 9.54 28.12
C ALA A 128 -3.15 9.52 27.38
N SER A 129 -2.81 8.41 26.69
CA SER A 129 -1.72 8.40 25.70
C SER A 129 -1.93 7.40 24.56
N ALA A 130 -3.07 7.54 23.88
CA ALA A 130 -3.01 7.40 22.41
C ALA A 130 -2.00 8.44 21.90
N ASN A 131 -1.07 8.03 21.04
CA ASN A 131 -0.10 8.97 20.44
C ASN A 131 -0.86 9.83 19.42
N ALA A 132 -1.52 10.89 19.87
CA ALA A 132 -2.29 11.78 19.02
C ALA A 132 -1.39 12.34 17.90
N PHE A 133 -1.93 12.48 16.69
CA PHE A 133 -1.21 13.08 15.57
C PHE A 133 -0.84 14.53 15.94
N ARG A 134 0.45 14.76 16.24
CA ARG A 134 1.01 16.03 16.76
C ARG A 134 1.10 17.14 15.71
N GLY A 135 0.11 17.23 14.82
CA GLY A 135 0.13 18.08 13.65
C GLY A 135 1.12 17.64 12.56
N GLY A 136 1.29 18.50 11.56
CA GLY A 136 2.18 18.27 10.43
C GLY A 136 1.50 17.97 9.11
N ILE A 137 2.32 17.81 8.08
CA ILE A 137 1.95 17.13 6.84
C ILE A 137 2.05 15.61 7.10
N PRO A 138 0.99 14.81 6.91
CA PRO A 138 1.04 13.35 7.00
C PRO A 138 2.15 12.76 6.12
N PHE A 139 3.15 12.13 6.75
CA PHE A 139 4.38 11.70 6.08
C PHE A 139 4.56 10.18 6.11
N GLY A 140 4.78 9.56 4.95
CA GLY A 140 5.15 8.15 4.85
C GLY A 140 5.02 7.57 3.45
N THR A 141 4.51 6.34 3.34
CA THR A 141 4.58 5.56 2.08
C THR A 141 3.31 4.78 1.75
N PHE A 142 3.19 4.37 0.49
CA PHE A 142 2.21 3.37 0.06
C PHE A 142 2.49 2.03 0.77
N HIS A 143 1.45 1.40 1.32
CA HIS A 143 1.48 0.10 2.01
C HIS A 143 2.49 0.01 3.17
N LEU A 144 2.59 1.08 3.98
CA LEU A 144 3.44 1.07 5.18
C LEU A 144 2.90 0.06 6.23
N PRO A 145 3.75 -0.80 6.82
CA PRO A 145 3.36 -1.66 7.93
C PRO A 145 2.86 -0.87 9.15
N LYS A 146 1.74 -1.32 9.75
CA LYS A 146 1.11 -0.68 10.91
C LYS A 146 2.04 -0.54 12.13
N SER A 147 3.03 -1.42 12.28
CA SER A 147 4.05 -1.38 13.34
C SER A 147 5.05 -0.22 13.24
N LEU A 148 5.03 0.54 12.12
CA LEU A 148 5.88 1.72 11.89
C LEU A 148 5.11 3.05 12.02
N TYR A 149 3.82 2.99 12.33
CA TYR A 149 2.96 4.16 12.59
C TYR A 149 3.38 4.92 13.84
N GLY A 150 3.15 6.23 13.86
CA GLY A 150 3.40 7.13 15.00
C GLY A 150 4.86 7.47 15.27
N LYS A 151 5.78 6.55 14.93
CA LYS A 151 7.23 6.69 15.09
C LYS A 151 7.80 7.68 14.05
N ARG A 152 8.39 7.15 12.98
CA ARG A 152 8.93 7.95 11.87
C ARG A 152 7.85 8.40 10.87
N TYR A 153 6.72 7.69 10.82
CA TYR A 153 5.73 7.90 9.79
C TYR A 153 4.35 8.18 10.38
N THR A 154 3.75 9.27 9.92
CA THR A 154 2.43 9.76 10.31
C THR A 154 1.42 9.65 9.17
N GLY A 155 1.82 9.21 7.99
CA GLY A 155 0.99 9.05 6.80
C GLY A 155 1.15 7.68 6.13
N SER A 156 0.07 7.14 5.56
CA SER A 156 0.13 5.95 4.68
C SER A 156 -1.00 6.00 3.63
N LEU A 157 -0.72 5.54 2.40
CA LEU A 157 -1.77 5.03 1.52
C LEU A 157 -1.93 3.53 1.78
N ALA A 158 -3.17 3.05 1.83
CA ALA A 158 -3.49 1.66 2.08
C ALA A 158 -4.57 1.13 1.13
N ASN A 159 -4.52 -0.18 0.88
CA ASN A 159 -5.60 -0.98 0.31
C ASN A 159 -5.90 -2.02 1.39
N ILE A 160 -7.10 -1.96 1.98
CA ILE A 160 -7.48 -2.66 3.22
C ILE A 160 -8.81 -3.35 2.94
N SER A 161 -8.98 -4.63 3.31
CA SER A 161 -10.28 -5.28 3.11
C SER A 161 -11.38 -4.67 3.99
N ALA A 162 -12.66 -4.81 3.59
CA ALA A 162 -13.79 -4.28 4.35
C ALA A 162 -13.84 -4.85 5.78
N ASN A 163 -13.48 -6.13 5.94
CA ASN A 163 -13.48 -6.85 7.21
C ASN A 163 -12.36 -6.36 8.15
N GLU A 164 -11.25 -5.84 7.62
CA GLU A 164 -10.12 -5.33 8.41
C GLU A 164 -10.21 -3.82 8.68
N MET A 165 -10.98 -3.07 7.88
CA MET A 165 -10.99 -1.61 7.83
C MET A 165 -11.06 -0.94 9.21
N ILE A 166 -12.02 -1.33 10.04
CA ILE A 166 -12.24 -0.75 11.37
C ILE A 166 -11.03 -0.99 12.30
N GLY A 167 -10.52 -2.22 12.34
CA GLY A 167 -9.32 -2.56 13.14
C GLY A 167 -8.03 -1.93 12.61
N TYR A 168 -7.94 -1.71 11.29
CA TYR A 168 -6.83 -0.99 10.67
C TYR A 168 -6.86 0.49 11.08
N LEU A 169 -8.01 1.15 10.95
CA LEU A 169 -8.16 2.57 11.30
C LEU A 169 -8.04 2.79 12.82
N GLU A 170 -8.50 1.89 13.68
CA GLU A 170 -8.19 1.93 15.13
C GLU A 170 -6.70 1.77 15.44
N THR A 171 -5.97 0.99 14.64
CA THR A 171 -4.51 0.90 14.80
C THR A 171 -3.83 2.20 14.35
N ALA A 172 -4.33 2.83 13.28
CA ALA A 172 -3.84 4.13 12.84
C ALA A 172 -4.12 5.24 13.86
N ARG A 173 -5.38 5.37 14.31
CA ARG A 173 -5.84 6.38 15.28
C ARG A 173 -5.03 6.36 16.57
N ARG A 174 -4.87 5.18 17.20
CA ARG A 174 -4.11 5.04 18.45
C ARG A 174 -2.62 5.36 18.33
N ASN A 175 -2.05 5.23 17.12
CA ASN A 175 -0.66 5.55 16.81
C ASN A 175 -0.51 6.89 16.06
N GLY A 176 -1.55 7.73 15.99
CA GLY A 176 -1.47 9.05 15.35
C GLY A 176 -1.16 9.02 13.86
N ALA A 177 -1.41 7.90 13.18
CA ALA A 177 -1.23 7.78 11.74
C ALA A 177 -2.49 8.19 10.98
N LYS A 178 -2.27 8.85 9.85
CA LYS A 178 -3.28 9.40 8.95
C LYS A 178 -3.28 8.57 7.66
N VAL A 179 -4.40 7.94 7.35
CA VAL A 179 -4.52 6.91 6.32
C VAL A 179 -5.35 7.43 5.15
N MET A 180 -4.80 7.35 3.96
CA MET A 180 -5.57 7.44 2.71
C MET A 180 -5.89 6.01 2.25
N VAL A 181 -7.07 5.78 1.70
CA VAL A 181 -7.58 4.44 1.39
C VAL A 181 -8.02 4.32 -0.07
N SER A 182 -7.48 3.32 -0.79
CA SER A 182 -8.08 2.81 -2.01
C SER A 182 -9.13 1.76 -1.65
N PHE A 183 -10.41 2.11 -1.80
CA PHE A 183 -11.52 1.18 -1.60
C PHE A 183 -11.76 0.29 -2.84
N SER A 184 -11.42 0.79 -4.02
CA SER A 184 -11.47 0.06 -5.28
C SER A 184 -10.45 -1.10 -5.33
N GLY A 185 -9.23 -0.84 -4.84
CA GLY A 185 -8.11 -1.77 -4.84
C GLY A 185 -7.35 -1.78 -6.16
N ASN A 186 -6.85 -2.95 -6.58
CA ASN A 186 -6.10 -3.11 -7.83
C ASN A 186 -6.99 -2.91 -9.08
N GLU A 187 -6.50 -2.15 -10.07
CA GLU A 187 -7.24 -1.68 -11.25
C GLU A 187 -7.77 -2.79 -12.17
N ALA A 188 -7.13 -3.97 -12.22
CA ALA A 188 -7.62 -5.11 -13.00
C ALA A 188 -9.02 -5.59 -12.55
N ASN A 189 -9.48 -5.16 -11.37
CA ASN A 189 -10.81 -5.47 -10.84
C ASN A 189 -11.88 -4.43 -11.24
N PHE A 190 -11.52 -3.39 -12.00
CA PHE A 190 -12.44 -2.38 -12.52
C PHE A 190 -12.10 -1.87 -13.93
N ILE A 191 -11.37 -2.68 -14.69
CA ILE A 191 -11.16 -2.55 -16.13
C ILE A 191 -12.11 -3.54 -16.84
N LYS A 192 -12.78 -3.09 -17.91
CA LYS A 192 -13.54 -3.93 -18.85
C LYS A 192 -13.12 -3.57 -20.27
N ASN A 193 -12.89 -4.57 -21.12
CA ASN A 193 -12.44 -4.39 -22.51
C ASN A 193 -11.22 -3.44 -22.62
N ARG A 194 -10.23 -3.63 -21.73
CA ARG A 194 -9.01 -2.80 -21.55
C ARG A 194 -9.23 -1.35 -21.08
N ALA A 195 -10.47 -0.86 -20.95
CA ALA A 195 -10.80 0.50 -20.51
C ALA A 195 -11.38 0.55 -19.08
N PHE A 196 -11.41 1.74 -18.48
CA PHE A 196 -12.04 1.97 -17.16
C PHE A 196 -13.55 1.65 -17.17
N SER A 197 -14.02 0.92 -16.15
CA SER A 197 -15.46 0.68 -15.94
C SER A 197 -15.95 1.29 -14.63
N MET A 198 -16.79 2.33 -14.75
CA MET A 198 -17.48 2.95 -13.62
C MET A 198 -18.32 1.95 -12.82
N THR A 199 -19.02 1.03 -13.49
CA THR A 199 -19.87 0.02 -12.85
C THR A 199 -19.05 -0.92 -11.97
N LEU A 200 -17.94 -1.47 -12.50
CA LEU A 200 -17.05 -2.31 -11.71
C LEU A 200 -16.39 -1.53 -10.58
N TRP A 201 -15.93 -0.30 -10.82
CA TRP A 201 -15.37 0.56 -9.77
C TRP A 201 -16.37 0.80 -8.63
N LYS A 202 -17.63 1.14 -8.96
CA LYS A 202 -18.72 1.28 -7.99
C LYS A 202 -18.97 -0.03 -7.23
N GLN A 203 -18.98 -1.20 -7.87
CA GLN A 203 -19.09 -2.50 -7.18
C GLN A 203 -17.94 -2.70 -6.17
N ARG A 204 -16.70 -2.36 -6.55
CA ARG A 204 -15.53 -2.49 -5.66
C ARG A 204 -15.60 -1.58 -4.44
N VAL A 205 -16.13 -0.37 -4.58
CA VAL A 205 -16.36 0.59 -3.48
C VAL A 205 -17.58 0.19 -2.62
N ASN A 206 -18.63 -0.39 -3.20
CA ASN A 206 -19.84 -0.82 -2.47
C ASN A 206 -19.58 -1.84 -1.36
N ARG A 207 -18.50 -2.64 -1.44
CA ARG A 207 -18.11 -3.62 -0.40
C ARG A 207 -17.93 -3.01 1.00
N TYR A 208 -17.73 -1.69 1.08
CA TYR A 208 -17.50 -0.95 2.32
C TYR A 208 -18.72 -0.13 2.77
N ARG A 209 -19.83 -0.13 2.00
CA ARG A 209 -20.98 0.77 2.23
C ARG A 209 -21.70 0.59 3.57
N LYS A 210 -21.55 -0.57 4.20
CA LYS A 210 -22.10 -0.88 5.54
C LYS A 210 -21.17 -0.47 6.70
N LEU A 211 -19.99 0.09 6.44
CA LEU A 211 -19.04 0.47 7.48
C LEU A 211 -19.27 1.92 7.95
N ASN A 212 -19.49 2.09 9.26
CA ASN A 212 -19.49 3.42 9.88
C ASN A 212 -18.06 3.96 9.98
N LEU A 213 -17.65 4.74 8.97
CA LEU A 213 -16.33 5.39 8.93
C LEU A 213 -16.33 6.80 9.55
N THR A 214 -17.49 7.32 9.96
CA THR A 214 -17.71 8.73 10.34
C THR A 214 -16.75 9.23 11.42
N ARG A 215 -16.43 8.40 12.44
CA ARG A 215 -15.45 8.74 13.49
C ARG A 215 -14.07 9.08 12.91
N TYR A 216 -13.57 8.25 11.99
CA TYR A 216 -12.25 8.41 11.37
C TYR A 216 -12.20 9.56 10.36
N ILE A 217 -13.34 9.93 9.79
CA ILE A 217 -13.46 11.11 8.92
C ILE A 217 -13.45 12.39 9.76
N LYS A 218 -14.16 12.40 10.92
CA LYS A 218 -14.22 13.54 11.84
C LYS A 218 -12.90 13.77 12.60
N ASP A 219 -12.27 12.73 13.15
CA ASP A 219 -10.94 12.84 13.79
C ASP A 219 -9.78 12.91 12.76
N GLY A 220 -10.12 12.81 11.47
CA GLY A 220 -9.19 12.86 10.35
C GLY A 220 -8.20 11.71 10.29
N THR A 221 -8.37 10.59 11.02
CA THR A 221 -7.59 9.36 10.84
C THR A 221 -7.68 8.85 9.40
N LEU A 222 -8.85 8.99 8.78
CA LEU A 222 -9.10 8.67 7.37
C LEU A 222 -9.06 9.97 6.54
N ILE A 223 -7.90 10.30 5.97
CA ILE A 223 -7.66 11.58 5.27
C ILE A 223 -8.11 11.62 3.81
N GLY A 224 -8.55 10.49 3.22
CA GLY A 224 -9.20 10.51 1.91
C GLY A 224 -9.42 9.14 1.26
N HIS A 225 -10.32 9.14 0.28
CA HIS A 225 -10.49 8.07 -0.71
C HIS A 225 -9.55 8.32 -1.89
N TYR A 226 -8.61 7.41 -2.10
CA TYR A 226 -7.82 7.28 -3.32
C TYR A 226 -8.69 6.64 -4.41
N LEU A 227 -9.31 7.47 -5.25
CA LEU A 227 -10.30 7.01 -6.23
C LEU A 227 -9.66 6.13 -7.31
N ILE A 228 -8.56 6.61 -7.91
CA ILE A 228 -7.93 5.99 -9.09
C ILE A 228 -6.47 6.43 -9.26
N ASP A 229 -5.69 5.53 -9.86
CA ASP A 229 -4.31 5.71 -10.26
C ASP A 229 -4.20 6.29 -11.69
N GLU A 230 -3.17 7.10 -11.94
CA GLU A 230 -2.79 7.69 -13.24
C GLU A 230 -3.91 7.83 -14.30
N PRO A 231 -5.02 8.57 -14.05
CA PRO A 231 -6.15 8.70 -14.99
C PRO A 231 -5.80 9.45 -16.29
N HIS A 232 -4.57 9.96 -16.37
CA HIS A 232 -4.01 10.71 -17.48
C HIS A 232 -3.11 9.87 -18.39
N ASP A 233 -2.80 8.62 -18.03
CA ASP A 233 -1.96 7.74 -18.83
C ASP A 233 -2.84 6.81 -19.70
N PRO A 234 -2.81 6.95 -21.04
CA PRO A 234 -3.56 6.07 -21.94
C PRO A 234 -3.19 4.59 -21.84
N ALA A 235 -1.96 4.24 -21.43
CA ALA A 235 -1.51 2.85 -21.33
C ALA A 235 -2.27 2.06 -20.25
N ASN A 236 -2.60 2.73 -19.14
CA ASN A 236 -3.36 2.14 -18.03
C ASN A 236 -4.86 1.99 -18.35
N TRP A 237 -5.38 2.78 -19.31
CA TRP A 237 -6.82 3.02 -19.48
C TRP A 237 -7.37 2.74 -20.89
N GLY A 238 -6.69 1.87 -21.65
CA GLY A 238 -7.20 1.34 -22.92
C GLY A 238 -6.97 2.25 -24.12
N GLY A 239 -5.87 2.99 -24.13
CA GLY A 239 -5.49 3.92 -25.20
C GLY A 239 -6.17 5.30 -25.11
N ARG A 240 -6.90 5.59 -24.03
CA ARG A 240 -7.57 6.89 -23.80
C ARG A 240 -7.45 7.30 -22.33
N THR A 241 -7.44 8.61 -22.06
CA THR A 241 -7.46 9.14 -20.68
C THR A 241 -8.87 9.15 -20.10
N ILE A 242 -8.99 9.06 -18.77
CA ILE A 242 -10.29 9.12 -18.09
C ILE A 242 -10.76 10.58 -18.05
N ARG A 243 -11.97 10.84 -18.55
CA ARG A 243 -12.53 12.20 -18.65
C ARG A 243 -12.65 12.85 -17.27
N LYS A 244 -12.35 14.15 -17.18
CA LYS A 244 -12.39 14.94 -15.93
C LYS A 244 -13.75 14.89 -15.23
N ALA A 245 -14.84 14.92 -16.00
CA ALA A 245 -16.20 14.73 -15.49
C ALA A 245 -16.43 13.34 -14.85
N THR A 246 -15.85 12.28 -15.41
CA THR A 246 -15.90 10.93 -14.83
C THR A 246 -15.19 10.90 -13.48
N LEU A 247 -14.04 11.57 -13.33
CA LEU A 247 -13.34 11.69 -12.05
C LEU A 247 -14.18 12.44 -10.99
N ASP A 248 -14.91 13.49 -11.41
CA ASP A 248 -15.81 14.23 -10.52
C ASP A 248 -17.07 13.40 -10.16
N GLU A 249 -17.53 12.50 -11.04
CA GLU A 249 -18.59 11.53 -10.74
C GLU A 249 -18.13 10.45 -9.74
N MET A 250 -16.90 9.94 -9.86
CA MET A 250 -16.29 9.03 -8.88
C MET A 250 -16.21 9.70 -7.50
N ALA A 251 -15.82 10.98 -7.47
CA ALA A 251 -15.81 11.79 -6.25
C ALA A 251 -17.22 12.01 -5.68
N LYS A 252 -18.21 12.32 -6.53
CA LYS A 252 -19.63 12.44 -6.14
C LYS A 252 -20.11 11.16 -5.45
N TYR A 253 -19.86 10.00 -6.08
CA TYR A 253 -20.27 8.70 -5.55
C TYR A 253 -19.60 8.38 -4.21
N SER A 254 -18.30 8.70 -4.06
CA SER A 254 -17.61 8.54 -2.79
C SER A 254 -18.21 9.41 -1.67
N LYS A 255 -18.64 10.65 -1.98
CA LYS A 255 -19.23 11.55 -0.99
C LYS A 255 -20.68 11.22 -0.64
N GLN A 256 -21.41 10.54 -1.53
CA GLN A 256 -22.72 9.96 -1.20
C GLN A 256 -22.62 8.83 -0.17
N LEU A 257 -21.56 8.01 -0.24
CA LEU A 257 -21.30 6.94 0.74
C LEU A 257 -20.66 7.46 2.04
N TRP A 258 -19.74 8.43 1.92
CA TRP A 258 -18.99 8.98 3.05
C TRP A 258 -18.93 10.52 3.00
N PRO A 259 -19.98 11.21 3.50
CA PRO A 259 -20.00 12.66 3.60
C PRO A 259 -18.78 13.19 4.35
N GLY A 260 -18.19 14.27 3.84
CA GLY A 260 -17.01 14.91 4.43
C GLY A 260 -15.66 14.24 4.17
N LEU A 261 -15.62 13.01 3.64
CA LEU A 261 -14.37 12.35 3.22
C LEU A 261 -13.75 13.08 2.01
N PRO A 262 -12.45 13.43 2.03
CA PRO A 262 -11.76 13.95 0.85
C PRO A 262 -11.59 12.87 -0.22
N THR A 263 -11.57 13.29 -1.48
CA THR A 263 -11.49 12.43 -2.66
C THR A 263 -10.31 12.86 -3.52
N VAL A 264 -9.47 11.88 -3.87
CA VAL A 264 -8.11 12.12 -4.38
C VAL A 264 -7.85 11.24 -5.59
N VAL A 265 -7.20 11.80 -6.62
CA VAL A 265 -6.75 11.07 -7.82
C VAL A 265 -5.25 11.21 -8.00
N ARG A 266 -4.55 10.15 -8.45
CA ARG A 266 -3.13 10.25 -8.84
C ARG A 266 -2.96 10.79 -10.26
N GLY A 267 -3.65 11.90 -10.52
CA GLY A 267 -3.54 12.68 -11.74
C GLY A 267 -2.68 13.94 -11.53
N TRP A 268 -1.87 14.28 -12.53
CA TRP A 268 -1.15 15.55 -12.53
C TRP A 268 -2.11 16.74 -12.45
N PRO A 269 -1.89 17.72 -11.56
CA PRO A 269 -2.55 19.03 -11.60
C PRO A 269 -2.65 19.63 -13.01
N LYS A 270 -1.57 19.58 -13.81
CA LYS A 270 -1.55 20.06 -15.21
C LYS A 270 -2.60 19.37 -16.10
N PHE A 271 -2.83 18.07 -15.91
CA PHE A 271 -3.88 17.32 -16.63
C PHE A 271 -5.28 17.72 -16.15
N LEU A 272 -5.47 17.94 -14.85
CA LEU A 272 -6.78 18.20 -14.23
C LEU A 272 -7.34 19.60 -14.54
N LYS A 273 -6.48 20.59 -14.82
CA LYS A 273 -6.87 21.98 -15.17
C LYS A 273 -7.96 22.10 -16.24
N GLY A 274 -8.70 23.20 -16.21
CA GLY A 274 -9.75 23.48 -17.21
C GLY A 274 -11.02 22.67 -17.01
N TYR A 275 -11.32 22.25 -15.78
CA TYR A 275 -12.60 21.65 -15.40
C TYR A 275 -13.00 22.09 -13.99
N ARG A 276 -14.24 22.55 -13.80
CA ARG A 276 -14.77 22.99 -12.51
C ARG A 276 -15.28 21.80 -11.71
N TYR A 277 -14.37 21.09 -11.06
CA TYR A 277 -14.69 19.98 -10.15
C TYR A 277 -15.65 20.43 -9.04
N ARG A 278 -16.83 19.81 -8.94
CA ARG A 278 -17.74 20.02 -7.80
C ARG A 278 -17.33 19.13 -6.63
N TYR A 279 -16.99 17.87 -6.88
CA TYR A 279 -16.81 16.86 -5.85
C TYR A 279 -15.35 16.44 -5.63
N LEU A 280 -14.49 16.41 -6.64
CA LEU A 280 -13.07 16.07 -6.46
C LEU A 280 -12.40 17.10 -5.54
N ASP A 281 -11.61 16.63 -4.56
CA ASP A 281 -10.98 17.51 -3.57
C ASP A 281 -9.50 17.75 -3.83
N ALA A 282 -8.75 16.71 -4.23
CA ALA A 282 -7.29 16.80 -4.38
C ALA A 282 -6.72 16.09 -5.61
N ALA A 283 -5.66 16.69 -6.15
CA ALA A 283 -4.73 16.08 -7.09
C ALA A 283 -3.58 15.40 -6.32
N TRP A 284 -2.82 14.52 -7.00
CA TRP A 284 -1.62 13.92 -6.42
C TRP A 284 -0.50 13.79 -7.45
N ALA A 285 0.57 14.56 -7.25
CA ALA A 285 1.79 14.54 -8.06
C ALA A 285 2.88 13.65 -7.41
N GLN A 286 3.53 12.79 -8.19
CA GLN A 286 4.59 11.89 -7.70
C GLN A 286 5.93 12.18 -8.42
N TYR A 287 6.91 12.69 -7.70
CA TYR A 287 8.20 13.09 -8.25
C TYR A 287 9.12 11.91 -8.58
N SER A 288 9.80 12.04 -9.72
CA SER A 288 10.93 11.25 -10.21
C SER A 288 11.86 12.20 -10.94
N GLU A 289 13.17 11.97 -10.90
CA GLU A 289 14.17 12.88 -11.47
C GLU A 289 14.01 13.13 -12.99
N ARG A 290 13.46 12.16 -13.74
CA ARG A 290 13.06 12.31 -15.15
C ARG A 290 12.08 13.47 -15.44
N PHE A 291 11.52 14.11 -14.42
CA PHE A 291 10.63 15.27 -14.54
C PHE A 291 11.36 16.61 -14.33
N GLY A 292 12.70 16.62 -14.34
CA GLY A 292 13.52 17.81 -14.15
C GLY A 292 13.60 18.25 -12.69
N SER A 293 13.98 19.50 -12.45
CA SER A 293 14.18 20.03 -11.10
C SER A 293 12.94 19.90 -10.21
N VAL A 294 13.12 19.31 -9.02
CA VAL A 294 12.10 19.21 -7.97
C VAL A 294 11.50 20.58 -7.59
N SER A 295 12.26 21.67 -7.72
CA SER A 295 11.76 23.04 -7.46
C SER A 295 10.76 23.46 -8.52
N THR A 296 11.10 23.30 -9.80
CA THR A 296 10.20 23.56 -10.94
C THR A 296 8.96 22.67 -10.85
N PHE A 297 9.14 21.37 -10.61
CA PHE A 297 8.07 20.40 -10.42
C PHE A 297 7.09 20.86 -9.33
N MET A 298 7.58 21.28 -8.15
CA MET A 298 6.71 21.77 -7.07
C MET A 298 5.99 23.06 -7.47
N LYS A 299 6.71 24.04 -8.01
CA LYS A 299 6.14 25.32 -8.49
C LYS A 299 5.00 25.11 -9.48
N GLU A 300 5.19 24.23 -10.47
CA GLU A 300 4.17 23.91 -11.48
C GLU A 300 2.98 23.16 -10.89
N ASN A 301 3.21 22.10 -10.11
CA ASN A 301 2.12 21.29 -9.56
C ASN A 301 1.29 22.07 -8.54
N VAL A 302 1.90 22.96 -7.75
CA VAL A 302 1.19 23.86 -6.82
C VAL A 302 0.41 24.94 -7.56
N ARG A 303 1.00 25.59 -8.58
CA ARG A 303 0.30 26.54 -9.48
C ARG A 303 -0.95 25.89 -10.08
N ASP A 304 -0.79 24.69 -10.63
CA ASP A 304 -1.84 24.04 -11.40
C ASP A 304 -2.93 23.39 -10.53
N ALA A 305 -2.60 23.02 -9.29
CA ALA A 305 -3.58 22.55 -8.30
C ALA A 305 -4.44 23.73 -7.80
N LYS A 306 -3.81 24.87 -7.46
CA LYS A 306 -4.49 26.14 -7.14
C LYS A 306 -5.44 26.56 -8.25
N ALA A 307 -4.97 26.57 -9.51
CA ALA A 307 -5.78 26.90 -10.69
C ALA A 307 -6.93 25.90 -10.97
N SER A 308 -6.95 24.75 -10.31
CA SER A 308 -8.03 23.75 -10.41
C SER A 308 -8.97 23.75 -9.19
N GLY A 309 -8.70 24.57 -8.17
CA GLY A 309 -9.40 24.56 -6.88
C GLY A 309 -9.13 23.31 -6.02
N LEU A 310 -8.12 22.51 -6.38
CA LEU A 310 -7.81 21.22 -5.76
C LEU A 310 -6.67 21.36 -4.74
N ALA A 311 -6.78 20.66 -3.60
CA ALA A 311 -5.64 20.44 -2.73
C ALA A 311 -4.61 19.53 -3.44
N LEU A 312 -3.39 19.45 -2.88
CA LEU A 312 -2.31 18.65 -3.46
C LEU A 312 -1.76 17.64 -2.45
N VAL A 313 -1.77 16.36 -2.81
CA VAL A 313 -0.89 15.35 -2.20
C VAL A 313 0.40 15.31 -3.02
N VAL A 314 1.54 15.19 -2.34
CA VAL A 314 2.83 14.98 -3.01
C VAL A 314 3.45 13.64 -2.59
N GLY A 315 4.44 13.18 -3.34
CA GLY A 315 5.17 11.95 -3.03
C GLY A 315 6.38 11.77 -3.94
N MET A 316 7.28 10.88 -3.58
CA MET A 316 8.41 10.49 -4.44
C MET A 316 8.25 9.05 -4.90
N ASN A 317 8.68 8.73 -6.12
CA ASN A 317 8.87 7.36 -6.57
C ASN A 317 10.23 6.85 -6.05
N GLN A 318 10.32 6.62 -4.75
CA GLN A 318 11.59 6.36 -4.07
C GLN A 318 12.31 5.07 -4.54
N LEU A 319 11.62 4.19 -5.26
CA LEU A 319 12.14 2.89 -5.72
C LEU A 319 12.46 2.81 -7.23
N ALA A 320 12.05 3.81 -8.04
CA ALA A 320 12.32 3.83 -9.48
C ALA A 320 12.49 5.23 -10.10
N GLY A 321 12.45 6.29 -9.29
CA GLY A 321 12.58 7.70 -9.70
C GLY A 321 13.88 8.38 -9.31
N GLY A 322 14.90 7.63 -8.86
CA GLY A 322 16.26 8.14 -8.70
C GLY A 322 17.02 8.17 -10.03
N ASN A 323 18.20 8.80 -10.02
CA ASN A 323 19.13 8.81 -11.15
C ASN A 323 20.32 7.84 -10.92
N ARG A 324 21.36 7.89 -11.77
CA ARG A 324 22.51 6.97 -11.70
C ARG A 324 23.27 6.97 -10.36
N SER A 325 23.22 8.05 -9.57
CA SER A 325 23.78 8.14 -8.21
C SER A 325 22.86 7.52 -7.14
N GLY A 326 21.72 6.97 -7.54
CA GLY A 326 20.81 6.20 -6.71
C GLY A 326 21.26 4.74 -6.53
N LEU A 327 20.48 3.99 -5.76
CA LEU A 327 20.67 2.54 -5.63
C LEU A 327 20.03 1.82 -6.82
N ARG A 328 20.37 0.54 -7.04
CA ARG A 328 19.66 -0.33 -8.01
C ARG A 328 18.13 -0.22 -7.82
N GLY A 329 17.41 0.02 -8.91
CA GLY A 329 15.96 0.20 -8.89
C GLY A 329 15.19 -1.08 -8.58
N TYR A 330 13.92 -0.89 -8.23
CA TYR A 330 12.92 -1.96 -8.13
C TYR A 330 12.57 -2.56 -9.50
N TYR A 331 12.73 -1.78 -10.57
CA TYR A 331 12.66 -2.23 -11.97
C TYR A 331 14.06 -2.23 -12.59
N ALA A 332 14.31 -3.13 -13.54
CA ALA A 332 15.51 -3.10 -14.37
C ALA A 332 15.61 -1.77 -15.16
N GLY A 333 16.83 -1.26 -15.36
CA GLY A 333 17.03 0.03 -16.04
C GLY A 333 16.44 1.26 -15.31
N LYS A 334 16.21 1.15 -14.00
CA LYS A 334 15.80 2.26 -13.10
C LYS A 334 16.65 2.28 -11.84
N TYR A 335 16.56 3.37 -11.08
CA TYR A 335 17.28 3.57 -9.83
C TYR A 335 16.31 3.93 -8.70
N SER A 336 16.55 3.35 -7.52
CA SER A 336 15.92 3.78 -6.28
C SER A 336 16.65 5.03 -5.77
N MET A 337 15.96 5.96 -5.15
CA MET A 337 16.57 7.22 -4.68
C MET A 337 17.61 6.94 -3.59
N SER A 338 18.76 7.59 -3.64
CA SER A 338 19.74 7.57 -2.55
C SER A 338 19.23 8.33 -1.31
N ALA A 339 19.90 8.17 -0.17
CA ALA A 339 19.59 8.96 1.03
C ALA A 339 19.77 10.48 0.81
N SER A 340 20.76 10.90 0.03
CA SER A 340 20.97 12.32 -0.32
C SER A 340 19.88 12.85 -1.26
N GLN A 341 19.46 12.05 -2.25
CA GLN A 341 18.33 12.39 -3.14
C GLN A 341 17.02 12.52 -2.36
N LEU A 342 16.69 11.54 -1.50
CA LEU A 342 15.53 11.61 -0.60
C LEU A 342 15.57 12.88 0.26
N LYS A 343 16.68 13.11 0.97
CA LYS A 343 16.82 14.24 1.90
C LYS A 343 16.72 15.57 1.16
N SER A 344 17.41 15.74 0.04
CA SER A 344 17.38 16.97 -0.78
C SER A 344 15.98 17.22 -1.35
N TRP A 345 15.48 16.33 -2.20
CA TRP A 345 14.23 16.53 -2.93
C TRP A 345 13.02 16.60 -1.99
N GLY A 346 12.96 15.72 -0.99
CA GLY A 346 11.93 15.79 0.05
C GLY A 346 12.00 17.07 0.88
N THR A 347 13.19 17.65 1.10
CA THR A 347 13.35 18.93 1.81
C THR A 347 12.84 20.11 0.97
N THR A 348 12.99 20.08 -0.36
CA THR A 348 12.38 21.07 -1.26
C THR A 348 10.85 20.90 -1.32
N MET A 349 10.35 19.67 -1.41
CA MET A 349 8.91 19.38 -1.44
C MET A 349 8.21 19.75 -0.12
N LEU A 350 8.89 19.59 1.02
CA LEU A 350 8.49 20.13 2.34
C LEU A 350 8.92 21.59 2.56
N GLY A 351 9.45 22.27 1.55
CA GLY A 351 9.64 23.72 1.56
C GLY A 351 8.29 24.42 1.53
N ASP A 352 7.50 24.12 0.49
CA ASP A 352 6.13 24.63 0.31
C ASP A 352 5.21 24.21 1.48
N SER A 353 4.18 25.01 1.76
CA SER A 353 3.13 24.73 2.73
C SER A 353 1.83 24.23 2.10
N TYR A 354 1.71 24.24 0.77
CA TYR A 354 0.49 23.88 0.05
C TYR A 354 0.10 22.39 0.13
N PRO A 355 1.04 21.41 0.15
CA PRO A 355 0.66 20.00 0.19
C PRO A 355 -0.09 19.59 1.46
N CYS A 356 -1.18 18.83 1.30
CA CYS A 356 -1.98 18.30 2.41
C CYS A 356 -1.47 16.95 2.96
N ALA A 357 -0.62 16.24 2.20
CA ALA A 357 0.06 15.01 2.61
C ALA A 357 1.31 14.74 1.75
N PHE A 358 2.28 13.99 2.30
CA PHE A 358 3.47 13.51 1.59
C PHE A 358 3.56 11.99 1.71
N LEU A 359 3.20 11.29 0.64
CA LEU A 359 3.09 9.83 0.59
C LEU A 359 3.88 9.27 -0.61
N SER A 360 5.00 8.59 -0.35
CA SER A 360 5.91 8.08 -1.39
C SER A 360 5.63 6.63 -1.81
N TRP A 361 5.78 6.34 -3.11
CA TRP A 361 5.67 4.98 -3.66
C TRP A 361 7.04 4.30 -3.58
N ARG A 362 7.23 3.20 -2.85
CA ARG A 362 6.32 2.54 -1.89
C ARG A 362 7.14 1.92 -0.75
N TYR A 363 6.50 1.37 0.28
CA TYR A 363 7.23 0.57 1.26
C TYR A 363 7.87 -0.66 0.60
N ASN A 364 9.16 -0.86 0.89
CA ASN A 364 9.97 -2.02 0.54
C ASN A 364 10.96 -2.26 1.69
N THR A 365 10.95 -3.45 2.29
CA THR A 365 11.74 -3.73 3.50
C THR A 365 13.24 -3.55 3.29
N ARG A 366 13.83 -4.04 2.19
CA ARG A 366 15.28 -3.97 1.92
C ARG A 366 15.77 -2.53 1.70
N TYR A 367 14.94 -1.69 1.09
CA TYR A 367 15.24 -0.27 0.90
C TYR A 367 15.08 0.51 2.22
N MET A 368 13.94 0.33 2.90
CA MET A 368 13.57 1.08 4.11
C MET A 368 14.29 0.59 5.39
N SER A 369 15.00 -0.55 5.34
CA SER A 369 15.80 -1.06 6.46
C SER A 369 17.19 -0.42 6.57
N ARG A 370 17.73 0.17 5.49
CA ARG A 370 19.07 0.79 5.50
C ARG A 370 19.16 1.97 6.47
N SER A 371 20.30 2.14 7.11
CA SER A 371 20.58 3.23 8.07
C SER A 371 20.50 4.62 7.43
N ASP A 372 21.08 4.79 6.24
CA ASP A 372 21.06 6.04 5.46
C ASP A 372 19.63 6.45 5.07
N ILE A 373 18.82 5.53 4.52
CA ILE A 373 17.42 5.74 4.17
C ILE A 373 16.59 6.04 5.43
N LYS A 374 16.82 5.33 6.55
CA LYS A 374 16.18 5.63 7.85
C LYS A 374 16.51 7.05 8.34
N SER A 375 17.75 7.52 8.18
CA SER A 375 18.19 8.86 8.59
C SER A 375 17.60 9.96 7.71
N ALA A 376 17.60 9.79 6.39
CA ALA A 376 16.93 10.68 5.45
C ALA A 376 15.42 10.77 5.76
N MET A 377 14.76 9.64 5.95
CA MET A 377 13.33 9.60 6.30
C MET A 377 13.04 10.17 7.70
N SER A 378 13.95 10.07 8.68
CA SER A 378 13.84 10.81 9.96
C SER A 378 13.89 12.33 9.74
N SER A 379 14.83 12.80 8.91
CA SER A 379 14.99 14.23 8.60
C SER A 379 13.72 14.80 7.96
N LEU A 380 13.17 14.09 6.98
CA LEU A 380 11.92 14.46 6.30
C LEU A 380 10.70 14.39 7.24
N ALA A 381 10.60 13.36 8.08
CA ALA A 381 9.53 13.25 9.07
C ALA A 381 9.52 14.43 10.06
N ASN A 382 10.70 14.85 10.52
CA ASN A 382 10.82 16.01 11.40
C ASN A 382 10.38 17.30 10.68
N LYS A 383 10.84 17.54 9.44
CA LYS A 383 10.41 18.70 8.62
C LYS A 383 8.92 18.64 8.22
N ALA A 384 8.32 17.46 8.17
CA ALA A 384 6.89 17.30 7.92
C ALA A 384 6.04 17.58 9.18
N ARG A 385 6.52 17.21 10.38
CA ARG A 385 5.84 17.53 11.65
C ARG A 385 5.87 19.03 11.99
N SER A 386 6.92 19.76 11.60
CA SER A 386 7.02 21.22 11.83
C SER A 386 6.20 22.09 10.87
N LYS A 387 5.16 21.54 10.24
CA LYS A 387 4.29 22.23 9.29
C LYS A 387 2.87 22.34 9.83
N ALA A 388 2.16 23.40 9.44
CA ALA A 388 0.73 23.51 9.71
C ALA A 388 -0.02 22.34 9.04
N THR A 389 -0.89 21.66 9.80
CA THR A 389 -1.78 20.61 9.27
C THR A 389 -2.74 21.21 8.26
N LYS A 390 -2.91 20.58 7.10
CA LYS A 390 -3.93 20.96 6.11
C LYS A 390 -4.80 19.76 5.73
N SER A 391 -6.09 20.00 5.56
CA SER A 391 -7.00 18.98 5.04
C SER A 391 -6.73 18.76 3.55
N CYS A 392 -6.98 17.54 3.05
CA CYS A 392 -7.02 17.27 1.62
C CYS A 392 -8.39 17.61 0.98
N LYS A 393 -9.30 18.29 1.71
CA LYS A 393 -10.42 19.02 1.11
C LYS A 393 -9.87 20.14 0.23
N GLY A 394 -10.38 20.28 -0.99
CA GLY A 394 -9.95 21.34 -1.92
C GLY A 394 -10.30 22.74 -1.41
N GLY A 395 -9.75 23.78 -2.05
CA GLY A 395 -9.92 25.20 -1.67
C GLY A 395 -11.31 25.78 -1.91
N LYS A 396 -12.34 24.94 -1.89
CA LYS A 396 -13.76 25.30 -1.99
C LYS A 396 -14.19 25.77 -0.62
N ALA A 397 -14.67 27.02 -0.52
CA ALA A 397 -14.96 27.65 0.77
C ALA A 397 -15.90 26.81 1.64
N ALA A 398 -15.60 26.75 2.93
CA ALA A 398 -16.41 26.03 3.92
C ALA A 398 -17.67 26.85 4.29
N ALA A 399 -18.59 26.97 3.33
CA ALA A 399 -19.95 27.42 3.63
C ALA A 399 -20.66 26.36 4.50
N SER A 400 -21.38 26.82 5.53
CA SER A 400 -22.02 26.01 6.57
C SER A 400 -21.08 25.26 7.53
N ALA A 401 -20.57 26.01 8.51
CA ALA A 401 -20.35 25.56 9.89
C ALA A 401 -20.25 26.79 10.82
N GLY A 402 -21.33 27.57 10.91
CA GLY A 402 -21.45 28.66 11.88
C GLY A 402 -21.49 28.14 13.33
N GLY A 403 -21.11 28.97 14.29
CA GLY A 403 -20.99 28.58 15.71
C GLY A 403 -22.35 28.37 16.40
N GLY A 404 -22.29 27.69 17.55
CA GLY A 404 -23.44 27.42 18.42
C GLY A 404 -22.99 26.70 19.69
N SER A 405 -22.57 27.46 20.69
CA SER A 405 -22.09 26.96 21.98
C SER A 405 -23.09 27.24 23.10
N SER A 406 -23.53 26.21 23.82
CA SER A 406 -24.25 26.34 25.10
C SER A 406 -24.06 25.06 25.93
N PRO A 407 -24.13 25.11 27.28
CA PRO A 407 -23.70 24.00 28.14
C PRO A 407 -24.81 22.98 28.46
N GLU A 408 -24.39 21.79 28.91
CA GLU A 408 -25.25 20.66 29.31
C GLU A 408 -25.22 20.47 30.84
N ARG A 409 -26.36 20.13 31.45
CA ARG A 409 -26.51 19.83 32.90
C ARG A 409 -27.19 18.45 33.08
N PRO A 410 -26.80 17.60 34.05
CA PRO A 410 -26.92 16.14 33.87
C PRO A 410 -28.00 15.40 34.71
N SER A 411 -28.16 14.11 34.40
CA SER A 411 -28.73 13.00 35.22
C SER A 411 -30.27 12.88 35.33
N PRO A 412 -30.85 11.71 35.71
CA PRO A 412 -30.21 10.47 36.21
C PRO A 412 -30.65 9.09 35.60
N ARG A 413 -29.65 8.19 35.49
CA ARG A 413 -29.59 6.78 35.99
C ARG A 413 -30.82 5.81 35.94
N THR A 414 -30.68 4.76 35.13
CA THR A 414 -30.90 3.30 35.42
C THR A 414 -30.15 2.48 34.33
N GLY A 415 -29.80 1.20 34.45
CA GLY A 415 -29.87 0.22 35.55
C GLY A 415 -29.82 -1.21 34.96
N GLY A 416 -28.77 -2.01 35.23
CA GLY A 416 -28.67 -3.39 34.72
C GLY A 416 -27.28 -4.03 34.87
N THR A 417 -27.22 -5.20 35.50
CA THR A 417 -25.99 -5.94 35.86
C THR A 417 -25.79 -7.19 35.00
N GLY A 418 -24.55 -7.73 34.97
CA GLY A 418 -24.24 -8.98 34.27
C GLY A 418 -22.74 -9.31 34.29
N SER A 419 -22.27 -9.98 35.34
CA SER A 419 -20.91 -10.51 35.44
C SER A 419 -20.85 -11.98 34.98
N GLY A 420 -19.67 -12.45 34.55
CA GLY A 420 -19.52 -13.81 34.02
C GLY A 420 -18.11 -14.14 33.53
N GLY A 421 -17.15 -14.21 34.45
CA GLY A 421 -15.82 -14.77 34.16
C GLY A 421 -15.85 -16.30 34.21
N GLY A 422 -15.27 -16.98 33.22
CA GLY A 422 -15.18 -18.44 33.20
C GLY A 422 -14.03 -18.94 32.34
N SER A 423 -13.24 -19.87 32.89
CA SER A 423 -12.23 -20.62 32.14
C SER A 423 -12.93 -21.57 31.15
N SER A 424 -12.25 -21.90 30.04
CA SER A 424 -12.84 -22.68 28.95
C SER A 424 -11.97 -23.88 28.57
N SER A 425 -12.61 -25.06 28.52
CA SER A 425 -12.07 -26.32 28.02
C SER A 425 -11.91 -26.35 26.49
N ILE A 426 -11.28 -25.31 25.91
CA ILE A 426 -10.98 -25.27 24.48
C ILE A 426 -9.78 -26.18 24.19
N SER A 427 -10.04 -27.29 23.51
CA SER A 427 -9.00 -28.21 23.01
C SER A 427 -8.56 -27.81 21.61
N LEU A 428 -7.28 -28.01 21.31
CA LEU A 428 -6.64 -27.72 20.02
C LEU A 428 -5.64 -28.84 19.72
N LYS A 429 -5.73 -29.42 18.52
CA LYS A 429 -4.70 -30.26 17.91
C LYS A 429 -4.11 -29.53 16.69
N VAL A 430 -2.83 -29.75 16.42
CA VAL A 430 -2.15 -29.14 15.25
C VAL A 430 -1.26 -30.17 14.58
N GLY A 431 -1.60 -30.54 13.34
CA GLY A 431 -0.74 -31.31 12.45
C GLY A 431 0.09 -30.40 11.55
N ALA A 432 1.26 -30.84 11.11
CA ALA A 432 2.14 -30.04 10.27
C ALA A 432 2.87 -30.89 9.22
N ARG A 433 2.99 -30.39 7.98
CA ARG A 433 3.80 -31.01 6.92
C ARG A 433 4.36 -29.98 5.93
N ALA A 434 5.53 -30.25 5.35
CA ALA A 434 6.10 -29.47 4.26
C ALA A 434 5.89 -30.17 2.91
N ARG A 435 5.58 -29.42 1.84
CA ARG A 435 5.55 -29.95 0.44
C ARG A 435 5.82 -28.81 -0.55
N SER A 436 6.70 -29.05 -1.52
CA SER A 436 6.97 -28.14 -2.67
C SER A 436 7.26 -26.66 -2.27
N GLY A 437 8.09 -26.43 -1.25
CA GLY A 437 8.41 -25.08 -0.77
C GLY A 437 7.24 -24.35 -0.10
N LYS A 438 6.31 -25.12 0.49
CA LYS A 438 5.22 -24.62 1.32
C LYS A 438 5.15 -25.43 2.61
N HIS A 439 4.83 -24.76 3.71
CA HIS A 439 4.48 -25.38 4.99
C HIS A 439 2.96 -25.34 5.13
N TYR A 440 2.39 -26.48 5.50
CA TYR A 440 0.96 -26.70 5.74
C TYR A 440 0.80 -27.05 7.21
N MET A 441 -0.01 -26.28 7.94
CA MET A 441 -0.32 -26.53 9.34
C MET A 441 -1.83 -26.65 9.47
N THR A 442 -2.31 -27.84 9.81
CA THR A 442 -3.73 -28.16 9.99
C THR A 442 -4.09 -28.01 11.46
N LEU A 443 -5.14 -27.26 11.77
CA LEU A 443 -5.62 -27.01 13.12
C LEU A 443 -7.03 -27.60 13.27
N ASP A 444 -7.24 -28.36 14.34
CA ASP A 444 -8.53 -28.97 14.68
C ASP A 444 -8.88 -28.65 16.14
N TRP A 445 -10.11 -28.18 16.42
CA TRP A 445 -10.47 -27.67 17.75
C TRP A 445 -11.89 -28.00 18.22
N SER A 446 -12.09 -27.96 19.55
CA SER A 446 -13.38 -28.13 20.21
C SER A 446 -13.52 -27.20 21.42
N GLY A 447 -14.70 -27.13 22.05
CA GLY A 447 -14.98 -26.31 23.23
C GLY A 447 -15.14 -24.79 22.98
N VAL A 448 -14.98 -24.33 21.74
CA VAL A 448 -15.16 -22.91 21.37
C VAL A 448 -16.66 -22.59 21.23
N LYS A 449 -17.17 -21.62 22.00
CA LYS A 449 -18.54 -21.10 21.87
C LYS A 449 -18.63 -20.01 20.78
N GLY A 450 -19.81 -19.86 20.18
CA GLY A 450 -20.10 -18.87 19.13
C GLY A 450 -19.81 -19.35 17.70
N SER A 451 -20.18 -18.55 16.69
CA SER A 451 -20.16 -18.92 15.26
C SER A 451 -18.83 -18.64 14.54
N SER A 452 -17.79 -18.18 15.23
CA SER A 452 -16.50 -17.82 14.65
C SER A 452 -15.37 -17.94 15.68
N VAL A 453 -14.15 -18.21 15.22
CA VAL A 453 -12.97 -18.31 16.06
C VAL A 453 -11.85 -17.39 15.59
N ASP A 454 -11.08 -16.89 16.55
CA ASP A 454 -9.85 -16.14 16.32
C ASP A 454 -8.66 -17.12 16.31
N VAL A 455 -7.97 -17.25 15.18
CA VAL A 455 -6.80 -18.13 15.03
C VAL A 455 -5.52 -17.32 15.19
N TYR A 456 -4.66 -17.73 16.14
CA TYR A 456 -3.37 -17.12 16.41
C TYR A 456 -2.21 -18.04 16.00
N ARG A 457 -1.12 -17.45 15.51
CA ARG A 457 0.17 -18.11 15.24
C ARG A 457 1.32 -17.21 15.69
N ASN A 458 2.19 -17.72 16.56
CA ASN A 458 3.33 -17.02 17.16
C ASN A 458 2.92 -15.69 17.83
N GLY A 459 1.76 -15.67 18.50
CA GLY A 459 1.19 -14.49 19.17
C GLY A 459 0.32 -13.59 18.28
N ASP A 460 0.52 -13.58 16.96
CA ASP A 460 -0.28 -12.79 16.02
C ASP A 460 -1.60 -13.49 15.65
N ARG A 461 -2.73 -12.76 15.62
CA ARG A 461 -3.98 -13.28 15.05
C ARG A 461 -3.90 -13.30 13.52
N ILE A 462 -3.82 -14.49 12.93
CA ILE A 462 -3.61 -14.69 11.50
C ILE A 462 -4.91 -14.72 10.67
N ILE A 463 -6.03 -15.15 11.25
CA ILE A 463 -7.35 -15.14 10.61
C ILE A 463 -8.45 -15.11 11.68
N VAL A 464 -9.65 -14.67 11.28
CA VAL A 464 -10.90 -14.98 11.98
C VAL A 464 -11.71 -15.84 11.02
N THR A 465 -11.98 -17.09 11.40
CA THR A 465 -12.73 -18.06 10.57
C THR A 465 -14.07 -18.41 11.22
N ARG A 466 -14.93 -19.17 10.52
CA ARG A 466 -16.16 -19.73 11.10
C ARG A 466 -15.78 -20.73 12.21
N ASN A 467 -16.71 -21.05 13.11
CA ASN A 467 -16.49 -22.12 14.09
C ASN A 467 -16.89 -23.48 13.49
N ASP A 468 -16.15 -23.87 12.45
CA ASP A 468 -16.27 -25.11 11.68
C ASP A 468 -15.31 -26.21 12.16
N ARG A 469 -14.61 -25.97 13.28
CA ARG A 469 -13.68 -26.89 13.98
C ARG A 469 -12.38 -27.21 13.24
N HIS A 470 -12.16 -26.71 12.03
CA HIS A 470 -11.02 -27.06 11.18
C HIS A 470 -10.42 -25.85 10.42
N TYR A 471 -9.09 -25.75 10.34
CA TYR A 471 -8.41 -24.71 9.53
C TYR A 471 -7.01 -25.13 9.07
N VAL A 472 -6.75 -25.04 7.76
CA VAL A 472 -5.41 -25.25 7.18
C VAL A 472 -4.71 -23.91 6.92
N ASN A 473 -3.61 -23.64 7.64
CA ASN A 473 -2.73 -22.52 7.38
C ASN A 473 -1.60 -22.92 6.41
N VAL A 474 -1.58 -22.32 5.22
CA VAL A 474 -0.52 -22.56 4.21
C VAL A 474 0.41 -21.35 4.10
N ARG A 475 1.72 -21.57 4.13
CA ARG A 475 2.76 -20.54 3.90
C ARG A 475 3.70 -20.99 2.79
N ARG A 476 4.09 -20.09 1.88
CA ARG A 476 5.31 -20.30 1.06
C ARG A 476 6.52 -20.03 1.95
N PHE A 477 7.32 -21.06 2.22
CA PHE A 477 8.52 -21.01 3.06
C PHE A 477 9.41 -22.21 2.71
N ARG A 478 10.73 -22.08 2.90
CA ARG A 478 11.73 -23.12 2.66
C ARG A 478 12.71 -23.10 3.83
N GLY A 479 13.13 -24.27 4.32
CA GLY A 479 13.92 -24.41 5.54
C GLY A 479 13.05 -24.56 6.80
N ARG A 480 13.70 -24.94 7.91
CA ARG A 480 13.02 -25.32 9.17
C ARG A 480 12.33 -24.13 9.85
N ALA A 481 11.23 -24.38 10.55
CA ALA A 481 10.46 -23.37 11.29
C ALA A 481 9.62 -23.99 12.42
N THR A 482 9.61 -23.33 13.59
CA THR A 482 8.66 -23.63 14.67
C THR A 482 7.45 -22.69 14.60
N TYR A 483 6.24 -23.23 14.79
CA TYR A 483 4.99 -22.48 14.86
C TYR A 483 4.20 -22.82 16.12
N ALA A 484 3.85 -21.81 16.92
CA ALA A 484 2.98 -21.94 18.08
C ALA A 484 1.58 -21.40 17.76
N TYR A 485 0.56 -22.25 17.79
CA TYR A 485 -0.83 -21.88 17.47
C TYR A 485 -1.72 -21.81 18.71
N LYS A 486 -2.76 -20.98 18.66
CA LYS A 486 -3.80 -20.88 19.69
C LYS A 486 -5.14 -20.50 19.07
N ILE A 487 -6.24 -21.07 19.54
CA ILE A 487 -7.60 -20.71 19.13
C ILE A 487 -8.27 -19.94 20.26
N CYS A 488 -9.04 -18.90 19.95
CA CYS A 488 -9.87 -18.18 20.92
C CYS A 488 -11.31 -18.00 20.43
N GLN A 489 -12.27 -17.93 21.36
CA GLN A 489 -13.61 -17.44 21.07
C GLN A 489 -13.50 -15.99 20.56
N LYS A 490 -14.06 -15.71 19.37
CA LYS A 490 -13.84 -14.47 18.62
C LYS A 490 -13.99 -13.21 19.46
N GLY A 491 -12.94 -12.39 19.53
CA GLY A 491 -12.94 -11.11 20.24
C GLY A 491 -12.91 -11.18 21.76
N THR A 492 -12.78 -12.37 22.35
CA THR A 492 -12.66 -12.56 23.81
C THR A 492 -11.21 -12.89 24.23
N ARG A 493 -10.97 -13.09 25.53
CA ARG A 493 -9.71 -13.64 26.06
C ARG A 493 -9.77 -15.17 26.28
N THR A 494 -10.88 -15.79 25.89
CA THR A 494 -11.25 -17.18 26.20
C THR A 494 -10.65 -18.10 25.12
N CYS A 495 -9.54 -18.76 25.45
CA CYS A 495 -8.63 -19.40 24.49
C CYS A 495 -8.21 -20.83 24.89
N SER A 496 -7.73 -21.60 23.91
CA SER A 496 -6.99 -22.84 24.10
C SER A 496 -5.64 -22.60 24.80
N ARG A 497 -5.01 -23.68 25.28
CA ARG A 497 -3.54 -23.71 25.45
C ARG A 497 -2.86 -23.52 24.09
N SER A 498 -1.63 -23.01 24.09
CA SER A 498 -0.83 -22.90 22.86
C SER A 498 -0.24 -24.26 22.49
N VAL A 499 -0.28 -24.63 21.21
CA VAL A 499 0.29 -25.89 20.68
C VAL A 499 1.40 -25.57 19.69
N SER A 500 2.59 -26.14 19.90
CA SER A 500 3.78 -25.87 19.08
C SER A 500 4.11 -27.05 18.17
N VAL A 501 4.36 -26.76 16.89
CA VAL A 501 4.78 -27.73 15.86
C VAL A 501 6.09 -27.27 15.20
N ARG A 502 6.90 -28.23 14.75
CA ARG A 502 8.16 -28.00 14.03
C ARG A 502 8.08 -28.59 12.62
N LEU A 503 8.68 -27.87 11.65
CA LEU A 503 8.91 -28.25 10.25
C LEU A 503 10.27 -27.72 9.80
#